data_AF-A0A822FP05-F1
#
_entry.id   AF-A0A822FP05-F1
#
_cell.length_a   1.000
_cell.length_b   1.000
_cell.length_c   1.000
_cell.angle_alpha   90.00
_cell.angle_beta   90.00
_cell.angle_gamma   90.00
#
_symmetry.space_group_name_H-M   'P 1'
#
loop_
_entity.id
_entity.type
_entity.pdbx_description
1 polymer ?
#
loop_
_entity_poly.entity_id
_entity_poly.type
_entity_poly.pdbx_seq_one_letter_code
_entity_poly.pdbx_strand_id
1 'polypeptide(L)'
;QKTMEKPWSTTSVTARADAGKPDNVGDDEVLKSAKDEIICALRLEKHKEKDKIINDLLQNGRQSLSNHKVEFAPKVYTAAINENNGQLMKSLKKYFERQWKIKYDSSNQWFKLFLEEYKDAVNYDSVLNRTAEYGHKYLKDCPILSIVLQLLFEGIDDKFFDETNAFNDLWCTITNNGLKSIENFSDNKKQSVLLQALREYYRPKLFELLEISEIQDEDNLYESALNNVAKYGWLQGLQEVEERIIVRHYNTLRANIPVFDDTSGKS
;
A
#
# COMPACT_ATOMS: atom_id res chain seq x y z
N GLN A 1 -47.95 -11.38 5.90
CA GLN A 1 -47.57 -9.96 6.06
C GLN A 1 -46.23 -9.76 5.37
N LYS A 2 -46.24 -9.03 4.25
CA LYS A 2 -45.06 -8.59 3.51
C LYS A 2 -44.59 -7.27 4.12
N THR A 3 -43.34 -7.19 4.56
CA THR A 3 -42.68 -5.91 4.82
C THR A 3 -41.84 -5.57 3.61
N MET A 4 -42.34 -4.59 2.86
CA MET A 4 -41.67 -3.96 1.73
C MET A 4 -40.48 -3.14 2.21
N GLU A 5 -39.33 -3.40 1.59
CA GLU A 5 -38.16 -2.54 1.56
C GLU A 5 -38.51 -1.20 0.92
N LYS A 6 -38.04 -0.09 1.52
CA LYS A 6 -38.02 1.22 0.86
C LYS A 6 -36.67 1.42 0.17
N PRO A 7 -36.65 1.79 -1.12
CA PRO A 7 -35.41 2.11 -1.83
C PRO A 7 -34.91 3.50 -1.41
N TRP A 8 -33.59 3.64 -1.28
CA TRP A 8 -32.93 4.94 -1.15
C TRP A 8 -32.95 5.65 -2.51
N SER A 9 -33.57 6.83 -2.53
CA SER A 9 -33.65 7.72 -3.68
C SER A 9 -32.34 8.47 -3.89
N THR A 10 -31.68 8.25 -5.02
CA THR A 10 -30.58 9.05 -5.55
C THR A 10 -31.10 10.41 -5.98
N THR A 11 -30.72 11.46 -5.26
CA THR A 11 -30.88 12.84 -5.75
C THR A 11 -29.55 13.26 -6.39
N SER A 12 -29.57 13.44 -7.70
CA SER A 12 -28.49 14.05 -8.46
C SER A 12 -28.40 15.54 -8.12
N VAL A 13 -27.28 15.97 -7.55
CA VAL A 13 -26.93 17.40 -7.45
C VAL A 13 -25.63 17.61 -8.21
N THR A 14 -25.75 18.22 -9.39
CA THR A 14 -24.67 18.83 -10.14
C THR A 14 -24.25 20.12 -9.41
N ALA A 15 -23.21 20.02 -8.58
CA ALA A 15 -22.51 21.18 -8.04
C ALA A 15 -21.14 21.29 -8.70
N ARG A 16 -20.97 22.33 -9.54
CA ARG A 16 -19.66 22.87 -9.90
C ARG A 16 -18.99 23.33 -8.61
N ALA A 17 -17.95 22.63 -8.17
CA ALA A 17 -17.04 23.10 -7.16
C ALA A 17 -15.81 23.69 -7.86
N ASP A 18 -15.61 24.99 -7.67
CA ASP A 18 -14.32 25.65 -7.81
C ASP A 18 -13.26 24.84 -7.04
N ALA A 19 -12.25 24.37 -7.76
CA ALA A 19 -11.10 23.69 -7.17
C ALA A 19 -10.21 24.71 -6.45
N GLY A 20 -10.62 25.11 -5.25
CA GLY A 20 -9.70 25.67 -4.26
C GLY A 20 -8.68 24.60 -3.90
N LYS A 21 -7.38 24.88 -4.15
CA LYS A 21 -6.28 24.07 -3.62
C LYS A 21 -6.46 23.92 -2.10
N PRO A 22 -6.46 22.70 -1.54
CA PRO A 22 -6.42 22.54 -0.10
C PRO A 22 -5.06 23.05 0.42
N ASP A 23 -5.09 23.84 1.49
CA ASP A 23 -3.92 24.35 2.19
C ASP A 23 -3.10 23.19 2.78
N ASN A 24 -2.07 22.76 2.05
CA ASN A 24 -1.18 21.65 2.40
C ASN A 24 -0.11 22.02 3.46
N VAL A 25 -0.22 23.20 4.07
CA VAL A 25 0.82 23.80 4.93
C VAL A 25 0.98 23.03 6.25
N GLY A 26 -0.11 22.48 6.80
CA GLY A 26 -0.08 21.75 8.07
C GLY A 26 0.59 20.37 7.99
N ASP A 27 0.40 19.66 6.89
CA ASP A 27 0.91 18.29 6.72
C ASP A 27 2.43 18.27 6.47
N ASP A 28 2.92 19.24 5.71
CA ASP A 28 4.36 19.43 5.47
C ASP A 28 5.10 19.78 6.77
N GLU A 29 4.50 20.58 7.65
CA GLU A 29 5.06 20.88 8.98
C GLU A 29 5.12 19.66 9.90
N VAL A 30 4.08 18.82 9.87
CA VAL A 30 4.01 17.58 10.66
C VAL A 30 5.07 16.56 10.24
N LEU A 31 5.29 16.40 8.93
CA LEU A 31 6.36 15.52 8.42
C LEU A 31 7.74 16.11 8.68
N LYS A 32 7.90 17.43 8.54
CA LYS A 32 9.15 18.13 8.84
C LYS A 32 9.55 17.95 10.30
N SER A 33 8.61 18.11 11.23
CA SER A 33 8.83 17.85 12.66
C SER A 33 9.33 16.42 12.93
N ALA A 34 8.78 15.41 12.26
CA ALA A 34 9.25 14.03 12.42
C ALA A 34 10.65 13.81 11.83
N LYS A 35 10.97 14.46 10.70
CA LYS A 35 12.32 14.45 10.12
C LYS A 35 13.36 15.11 11.03
N ASP A 36 13.00 16.23 11.65
CA ASP A 36 13.88 16.93 12.60
C ASP A 36 14.17 16.06 13.83
N GLU A 37 13.19 15.29 14.33
CA GLU A 37 13.41 14.32 15.42
C GLU A 37 14.39 13.20 15.02
N ILE A 38 14.37 12.74 13.75
CA ILE A 38 15.34 11.77 13.22
C ILE A 38 16.74 12.40 13.14
N ILE A 39 16.83 13.63 12.63
CA ILE A 39 18.09 14.39 12.53
C ILE A 39 18.72 14.54 13.92
N CYS A 40 17.93 14.89 14.93
CA CYS A 40 18.39 15.01 16.32
C CYS A 40 18.81 13.66 16.91
N ALA A 41 18.05 12.58 16.66
CA ALA A 41 18.42 11.24 17.12
C ALA A 41 19.79 10.79 16.59
N LEU A 42 20.12 11.21 15.36
CA LEU A 42 21.37 10.90 14.68
C LEU A 42 22.47 11.96 14.84
N ARG A 43 22.17 13.10 15.50
CA ARG A 43 23.07 14.25 15.69
C ARG A 43 23.62 14.82 14.37
N LEU A 44 22.76 14.95 13.37
CA LEU A 44 23.12 15.37 12.02
C LEU A 44 22.89 16.86 11.73
N GLU A 45 22.58 17.69 12.73
CA GLU A 45 22.11 19.07 12.54
C GLU A 45 23.07 19.93 11.70
N LYS A 46 24.38 19.68 11.83
CA LYS A 46 25.46 20.39 11.12
C LYS A 46 26.18 19.49 10.10
N HIS A 47 25.66 18.30 9.81
CA HIS A 47 26.31 17.34 8.92
C HIS A 47 26.09 17.71 7.46
N LYS A 48 27.16 17.68 6.65
CA LYS A 48 27.11 18.07 5.23
C LYS A 48 26.25 17.12 4.39
N GLU A 49 26.31 15.83 4.69
CA GLU A 49 25.52 14.81 3.97
C GLU A 49 24.17 14.49 4.64
N LYS A 50 23.69 15.32 5.57
CA LYS A 50 22.45 15.07 6.33
C LYS A 50 21.29 14.65 5.43
N ASP A 51 21.01 15.39 4.37
CA ASP A 51 19.84 15.13 3.53
C ASP A 51 19.96 13.80 2.77
N LYS A 52 21.16 13.42 2.35
CA LYS A 52 21.45 12.13 1.72
C LYS A 52 21.21 10.97 2.69
N ILE A 53 21.73 11.08 3.91
CA ILE A 53 21.55 10.07 4.96
C ILE A 53 20.07 9.92 5.31
N ILE A 54 19.36 11.04 5.51
CA ILE A 54 17.93 11.02 5.85
C ILE A 54 17.11 10.44 4.70
N ASN A 55 17.37 10.82 3.45
CA ASN A 55 16.62 10.27 2.32
C ASN A 55 16.84 8.76 2.17
N ASP A 56 18.08 8.29 2.34
CA ASP A 56 18.38 6.86 2.31
C ASP A 56 17.67 6.11 3.44
N LEU A 57 17.69 6.65 4.66
CA LEU A 57 17.02 6.10 5.83
C LEU A 57 15.49 6.04 5.66
N LEU A 58 14.88 7.06 5.05
CA LEU A 58 13.44 7.08 4.80
C LEU A 58 13.04 6.13 3.66
N GLN A 59 13.95 5.85 2.73
CA GLN A 59 13.71 4.92 1.63
C GLN A 59 13.92 3.46 2.03
N ASN A 60 15.01 3.19 2.76
CA ASN A 60 15.56 1.86 3.00
C ASN A 60 15.54 1.45 4.48
N GLY A 61 14.97 2.31 5.34
CA GLY A 61 14.85 2.05 6.77
C GLY A 61 16.18 2.11 7.51
N ARG A 62 16.11 1.84 8.81
CA ARG A 62 17.25 1.89 9.73
C ARG A 62 18.46 1.09 9.27
N GLN A 63 18.27 -0.03 8.58
CA GLN A 63 19.39 -0.85 8.08
C GLN A 63 20.30 -0.10 7.11
N SER A 64 19.78 0.91 6.42
CA SER A 64 20.56 1.73 5.49
C SER A 64 21.68 2.50 6.19
N LEU A 65 21.59 2.72 7.50
CA LEU A 65 22.66 3.37 8.28
C LEU A 65 24.00 2.64 8.18
N SER A 66 23.99 1.33 7.92
CA SER A 66 25.22 0.56 7.68
C SER A 66 26.06 1.13 6.52
N ASN A 67 25.42 1.73 5.51
CA ASN A 67 26.08 2.39 4.38
C ASN A 67 26.73 3.73 4.77
N HIS A 68 26.31 4.33 5.89
CA HIS A 68 26.76 5.65 6.35
C HIS A 68 27.54 5.56 7.66
N LYS A 69 28.02 4.37 8.04
CA LYS A 69 28.65 4.13 9.36
C LYS A 69 29.80 5.11 9.68
N VAL A 70 30.59 5.49 8.66
CA VAL A 70 31.74 6.40 8.82
C VAL A 70 31.34 7.85 9.10
N GLU A 71 30.09 8.22 8.83
CA GLU A 71 29.55 9.56 9.02
C GLU A 71 29.15 9.82 10.49
N PHE A 72 29.16 8.80 11.34
CA PHE A 72 28.69 8.87 12.72
C PHE A 72 29.81 8.66 13.75
N ALA A 73 29.69 9.35 14.88
CA ALA A 73 30.44 8.97 16.06
C ALA A 73 30.06 7.52 16.47
N PRO A 74 31.03 6.64 16.83
CA PRO A 74 30.75 5.23 17.09
C PRO A 74 29.60 4.98 18.08
N LYS A 75 29.52 5.77 19.16
CA LYS A 75 28.44 5.66 20.15
C LYS A 75 27.06 5.98 19.59
N VAL A 76 26.96 6.97 18.69
CA VAL A 76 25.70 7.36 18.05
C VAL A 76 25.23 6.27 17.11
N TYR A 77 26.14 5.76 16.28
CA TYR A 77 25.85 4.63 15.39
C TYR A 77 25.40 3.39 16.14
N THR A 78 26.12 3.00 17.19
CA THR A 78 25.78 1.83 18.01
C THR A 78 24.40 1.96 18.66
N ALA A 79 24.08 3.13 19.24
CA ALA A 79 22.76 3.38 19.82
C ALA A 79 21.66 3.32 18.75
N ALA A 80 21.89 3.94 17.58
CA ALA A 80 20.97 3.93 16.47
C ALA A 80 20.65 2.50 15.99
N ILE A 81 21.66 1.64 15.79
CA ILE A 81 21.47 0.32 15.17
C ILE A 81 21.06 -0.79 16.16
N ASN A 82 21.39 -0.69 17.45
CA ASN A 82 21.13 -1.78 18.40
C ASN A 82 19.89 -1.57 19.29
N GLU A 83 19.38 -0.34 19.40
CA GLU A 83 18.25 -0.04 20.29
C GLU A 83 16.91 -0.04 19.54
N ASN A 84 16.21 -1.18 19.52
CA ASN A 84 14.89 -1.28 18.87
C ASN A 84 13.84 -0.33 19.50
N ASN A 85 14.01 0.02 20.78
CA ASN A 85 13.17 1.00 21.49
C ASN A 85 13.85 2.37 21.63
N GLY A 86 14.94 2.59 20.90
CA GLY A 86 15.72 3.82 20.90
C GLY A 86 14.97 4.98 20.24
N GLN A 87 15.53 6.18 20.39
CA GLN A 87 14.94 7.41 19.86
C GLN A 87 14.75 7.35 18.34
N LEU A 88 15.72 6.79 17.60
CA LEU A 88 15.65 6.68 16.15
C LEU A 88 14.44 5.85 15.70
N MET A 89 14.25 4.65 16.25
CA MET A 89 13.14 3.78 15.87
C MET A 89 11.79 4.42 16.18
N LYS A 90 11.66 5.09 17.33
CA LYS A 90 10.44 5.84 17.68
C LYS A 90 10.16 6.95 16.66
N SER A 91 11.17 7.73 16.29
CA SER A 91 11.03 8.82 15.31
C SER A 91 10.69 8.29 13.91
N LEU A 92 11.29 7.18 13.48
CA LEU A 92 11.00 6.53 12.19
C LEU A 92 9.58 6.00 12.12
N LYS A 93 9.13 5.26 13.14
CA LYS A 93 7.74 4.78 13.23
C LYS A 93 6.74 5.92 13.12
N LYS A 94 6.98 6.99 13.90
CA LYS A 94 6.15 8.20 13.89
C LYS A 94 6.14 8.88 12.52
N TYR A 95 7.29 8.93 11.84
CA TYR A 95 7.36 9.44 10.47
C TYR A 95 6.50 8.61 9.51
N PHE A 96 6.68 7.28 9.47
CA PHE A 96 5.93 6.42 8.55
C PHE A 96 4.43 6.40 8.84
N GLU A 97 4.03 6.36 10.11
CA GLU A 97 2.61 6.47 10.49
C GLU A 97 2.00 7.77 9.96
N ARG A 98 2.66 8.92 10.17
CA ARG A 98 2.20 10.22 9.67
C ARG A 98 2.17 10.26 8.15
N GLN A 99 3.19 9.71 7.50
CA GLN A 99 3.33 9.67 6.06
C GLN A 99 2.20 8.87 5.41
N TRP A 100 1.81 7.73 5.99
CA TRP A 100 0.66 6.96 5.51
C TRP A 100 -0.63 7.78 5.64
N LYS A 101 -0.86 8.42 6.79
CA LYS A 101 -2.06 9.23 7.00
C LYS A 101 -2.15 10.35 5.98
N ILE A 102 -1.09 11.15 5.83
CA ILE A 102 -1.05 12.31 4.92
C ILE A 102 -1.19 11.88 3.46
N LYS A 103 -0.42 10.88 3.02
CA LYS A 103 -0.42 10.44 1.61
C LYS A 103 -1.79 9.92 1.16
N TYR A 104 -2.54 9.32 2.08
CA TYR A 104 -3.79 8.63 1.77
C TYR A 104 -5.03 9.36 2.28
N ASP A 105 -4.89 10.51 2.94
CA ASP A 105 -6.00 11.26 3.56
C ASP A 105 -7.06 11.67 2.53
N SER A 106 -6.61 12.22 1.40
CA SER A 106 -7.49 12.81 0.38
C SER A 106 -8.00 11.80 -0.66
N SER A 107 -7.25 10.72 -0.89
CA SER A 107 -7.56 9.75 -1.96
C SER A 107 -8.16 8.44 -1.45
N ASN A 108 -7.94 8.08 -0.19
CA ASN A 108 -8.22 6.76 0.34
C ASN A 108 -8.73 6.84 1.80
N GLN A 109 -9.83 7.55 2.02
CA GLN A 109 -10.41 7.73 3.36
C GLN A 109 -10.72 6.40 4.07
N TRP A 110 -11.12 5.37 3.31
CA TRP A 110 -11.34 4.01 3.84
C TRP A 110 -10.06 3.43 4.46
N PHE A 111 -8.89 3.69 3.87
CA PHE A 111 -7.61 3.17 4.34
C PHE A 111 -7.20 3.84 5.64
N LYS A 112 -7.45 5.14 5.78
CA LYS A 112 -7.26 5.86 7.05
C LYS A 112 -8.12 5.27 8.17
N LEU A 113 -9.41 5.04 7.91
CA LEU A 113 -10.31 4.43 8.89
C LEU A 113 -9.85 3.03 9.29
N PHE A 114 -9.38 2.25 8.32
CA PHE A 114 -8.77 0.95 8.56
C PHE A 114 -7.51 1.04 9.43
N LEU A 115 -6.60 1.97 9.18
CA LEU A 115 -5.40 2.16 10.01
C LEU A 115 -5.73 2.57 11.44
N GLU A 116 -6.73 3.44 11.65
CA GLU A 116 -7.15 3.84 13.00
C GLU A 116 -7.81 2.69 13.76
N GLU A 117 -8.58 1.84 13.08
CA GLU A 117 -9.17 0.64 13.68
C GLU A 117 -8.11 -0.36 14.17
N TYR A 118 -7.03 -0.51 13.41
CA TYR A 118 -5.96 -1.45 13.73
C TYR A 118 -4.87 -0.87 14.63
N LYS A 119 -4.96 0.39 15.04
CA LYS A 119 -3.89 1.11 15.75
C LYS A 119 -3.44 0.43 17.04
N ASP A 120 -4.38 -0.18 17.76
CA ASP A 120 -4.12 -0.89 19.02
C ASP A 120 -3.86 -2.39 18.82
N ALA A 121 -3.91 -2.88 17.56
CA ALA A 121 -3.62 -4.28 17.25
C ALA A 121 -2.11 -4.53 17.36
N VAL A 122 -1.74 -5.70 17.88
CA VAL A 122 -0.33 -6.12 18.01
C VAL A 122 0.40 -6.04 16.66
N ASN A 123 -0.28 -6.46 15.57
CA ASN A 123 0.29 -6.46 14.23
C ASN A 123 0.60 -5.04 13.72
N TYR A 124 -0.06 -3.98 14.23
CA TYR A 124 0.17 -2.61 13.77
C TYR A 124 1.55 -2.09 14.15
N ASP A 125 1.94 -2.28 15.41
CA ASP A 125 3.30 -1.92 15.86
C ASP A 125 4.36 -2.75 15.14
N SER A 126 4.08 -4.02 14.84
CA SER A 126 4.95 -4.87 14.02
C SER A 126 5.15 -4.33 12.61
N VAL A 127 4.08 -3.94 11.91
CA VAL A 127 4.19 -3.34 10.55
C VAL A 127 4.99 -2.04 10.58
N LEU A 128 4.77 -1.20 11.59
CA LEU A 128 5.54 0.03 11.78
C LEU A 128 7.00 -0.26 12.12
N ASN A 129 7.30 -1.24 12.97
CA ASN A 129 8.67 -1.70 13.24
C ASN A 129 9.38 -2.13 11.95
N ARG A 130 8.73 -2.97 11.13
CA ARG A 130 9.32 -3.45 9.87
C ARG A 130 9.54 -2.32 8.88
N THR A 131 8.58 -1.40 8.77
CA THR A 131 8.72 -0.25 7.87
C THR A 131 9.83 0.69 8.37
N ALA A 132 9.95 0.91 9.67
CA ALA A 132 11.06 1.68 10.25
C ALA A 132 12.42 0.99 10.04
N GLU A 133 12.48 -0.34 10.13
CA GLU A 133 13.71 -1.12 10.00
C GLU A 133 14.20 -1.21 8.55
N TYR A 134 13.28 -1.47 7.61
CA TYR A 134 13.59 -1.84 6.22
C TYR A 134 13.03 -0.87 5.17
N GLY A 135 12.37 0.21 5.59
CA GLY A 135 11.81 1.22 4.71
C GLY A 135 10.75 0.64 3.79
N HIS A 136 10.89 0.93 2.49
CA HIS A 136 9.95 0.49 1.46
C HIS A 136 10.21 -0.93 0.95
N LYS A 137 11.18 -1.68 1.48
CA LYS A 137 11.49 -3.06 1.03
C LYS A 137 10.26 -3.98 0.99
N TYR A 138 9.38 -3.86 1.99
CA TYR A 138 8.14 -4.65 2.12
C TYR A 138 6.88 -3.88 1.70
N LEU A 139 7.04 -2.66 1.20
CA LEU A 139 6.00 -1.87 0.58
C LEU A 139 6.21 -2.01 -0.93
N LYS A 140 5.69 -3.13 -1.49
CA LYS A 140 5.75 -3.44 -2.92
C LYS A 140 5.17 -2.28 -3.76
N ASP A 141 5.07 -2.47 -5.07
CA ASP A 141 4.50 -1.48 -6.01
C ASP A 141 3.13 -0.90 -5.59
N CYS A 142 2.35 -1.57 -4.75
CA CYS A 142 1.23 -0.96 -4.02
C CYS A 142 1.42 -1.00 -2.49
N PRO A 143 1.78 0.14 -1.86
CA PRO A 143 1.94 0.21 -0.40
C PRO A 143 0.64 -0.01 0.38
N ILE A 144 -0.52 0.43 -0.13
CA ILE A 144 -1.83 0.19 0.53
C ILE A 144 -2.07 -1.31 0.67
N LEU A 145 -1.98 -2.06 -0.45
CA LEU A 145 -2.16 -3.51 -0.43
C LEU A 145 -1.13 -4.19 0.46
N SER A 146 0.13 -3.75 0.40
CA SER A 146 1.21 -4.29 1.24
C SER A 146 0.91 -4.15 2.73
N ILE A 147 0.43 -2.98 3.17
CA ILE A 147 0.09 -2.72 4.58
C ILE A 147 -1.15 -3.51 4.99
N VAL A 148 -2.20 -3.53 4.15
CA VAL A 148 -3.43 -4.28 4.41
C VAL A 148 -3.12 -5.76 4.60
N LEU A 149 -2.35 -6.37 3.70
CA LEU A 149 -1.96 -7.78 3.82
C LEU A 149 -1.20 -8.05 5.11
N GLN A 150 -0.23 -7.19 5.43
CA GLN A 150 0.56 -7.36 6.65
C GLN A 150 -0.25 -7.19 7.96
N LEU A 151 -1.32 -6.39 7.95
CA LEU A 151 -2.19 -6.20 9.12
C LEU A 151 -3.24 -7.33 9.25
N LEU A 152 -3.74 -7.83 8.12
CA LEU A 152 -4.82 -8.81 8.09
C LEU A 152 -4.36 -10.25 8.32
N PHE A 153 -3.11 -10.58 8.00
CA PHE A 153 -2.57 -11.94 8.07
C PHE A 153 -1.48 -12.04 9.14
N GLU A 154 -1.77 -12.85 10.17
CA GLU A 154 -0.83 -13.19 11.25
C GLU A 154 0.30 -14.09 10.72
N GLY A 155 1.41 -14.19 11.46
CA GLY A 155 2.53 -15.08 11.09
C GLY A 155 3.41 -14.57 9.95
N ILE A 156 3.10 -13.40 9.39
CA ILE A 156 4.02 -12.60 8.58
C ILE A 156 5.25 -12.17 9.43
N ASP A 157 5.15 -12.19 10.75
CA ASP A 157 6.14 -11.65 11.70
C ASP A 157 7.29 -12.59 12.13
N ASP A 158 7.25 -13.87 11.79
CA ASP A 158 8.33 -14.74 12.24
C ASP A 158 9.63 -14.40 11.49
N LYS A 159 10.77 -14.75 12.11
CA LYS A 159 12.16 -14.60 11.61
C LYS A 159 12.42 -15.12 10.17
N PHE A 160 11.38 -15.55 9.47
CA PHE A 160 11.27 -16.04 8.10
C PHE A 160 11.19 -14.96 7.02
N PHE A 161 11.12 -13.66 7.34
CA PHE A 161 11.25 -12.64 6.30
C PHE A 161 12.66 -12.55 5.68
N ASP A 162 13.65 -13.15 6.33
CA ASP A 162 15.02 -13.20 5.83
C ASP A 162 15.24 -14.31 4.79
N GLU A 163 14.34 -15.28 4.64
CA GLU A 163 14.44 -16.33 3.61
C GLU A 163 13.04 -16.67 3.08
N THR A 164 12.66 -16.04 1.96
CA THR A 164 11.74 -16.54 0.92
C THR A 164 10.55 -17.42 1.38
N ASN A 165 9.34 -16.85 1.37
CA ASN A 165 8.19 -17.36 0.58
C ASN A 165 6.87 -16.74 1.06
N ALA A 166 6.48 -16.87 2.33
CA ALA A 166 5.08 -16.61 2.74
C ALA A 166 4.45 -15.26 2.31
N PHE A 167 5.13 -14.12 2.52
CA PHE A 167 4.57 -12.82 2.08
C PHE A 167 4.64 -12.63 0.56
N ASN A 168 5.70 -13.11 -0.09
CA ASN A 168 5.82 -13.04 -1.56
C ASN A 168 4.81 -13.98 -2.21
N ASP A 169 4.61 -15.18 -1.68
CA ASP A 169 3.60 -16.15 -2.11
C ASP A 169 2.21 -15.58 -1.93
N LEU A 170 1.91 -14.98 -0.77
CA LEU A 170 0.63 -14.31 -0.53
C LEU A 170 0.43 -13.16 -1.51
N TRP A 171 1.45 -12.33 -1.70
CA TRP A 171 1.45 -11.23 -2.66
C TRP A 171 1.16 -11.75 -4.07
N CYS A 172 1.97 -12.68 -4.60
CA CYS A 172 1.83 -13.26 -5.92
C CYS A 172 0.48 -13.96 -6.10
N THR A 173 0.04 -14.71 -5.10
CA THR A 173 -1.24 -15.42 -5.13
C THR A 173 -2.39 -14.43 -5.25
N ILE A 174 -2.43 -13.41 -4.40
CA ILE A 174 -3.55 -12.47 -4.39
C ILE A 174 -3.54 -11.52 -5.59
N THR A 175 -2.37 -11.11 -6.09
CA THR A 175 -2.26 -10.22 -7.26
C THR A 175 -2.47 -10.93 -8.58
N ASN A 176 -2.26 -12.25 -8.66
CA ASN A 176 -2.58 -13.04 -9.84
C ASN A 176 -4.02 -13.56 -9.84
N ASN A 177 -4.50 -14.06 -8.70
CA ASN A 177 -5.73 -14.84 -8.60
C ASN A 177 -6.86 -14.11 -7.85
N GLY A 178 -6.63 -12.86 -7.44
CA GLY A 178 -7.62 -12.01 -6.77
C GLY A 178 -8.03 -12.52 -5.39
N LEU A 179 -9.03 -11.86 -4.81
CA LEU A 179 -9.51 -12.15 -3.45
C LEU A 179 -9.93 -13.60 -3.24
N LYS A 180 -10.56 -14.25 -4.24
CA LYS A 180 -11.06 -15.62 -4.12
C LYS A 180 -9.97 -16.66 -3.90
N SER A 181 -8.73 -16.34 -4.20
CA SER A 181 -7.59 -17.24 -3.97
C SER A 181 -7.28 -17.49 -2.50
N ILE A 182 -7.81 -16.66 -1.60
CA ILE A 182 -7.62 -16.81 -0.16
C ILE A 182 -8.81 -17.60 0.39
N GLU A 183 -8.73 -18.92 0.25
CA GLU A 183 -9.70 -19.86 0.83
C GLU A 183 -9.75 -19.69 2.36
N ASN A 184 -10.96 -19.70 2.93
CA ASN A 184 -11.25 -19.55 4.37
C ASN A 184 -11.19 -18.13 4.95
N PHE A 185 -11.06 -17.09 4.13
CA PHE A 185 -11.14 -15.71 4.62
C PHE A 185 -12.59 -15.30 4.93
N SER A 186 -13.25 -15.92 5.91
CA SER A 186 -14.71 -15.81 6.18
C SER A 186 -15.16 -14.47 6.80
N ASP A 187 -14.22 -13.61 7.18
CA ASP A 187 -14.53 -12.30 7.75
C ASP A 187 -14.90 -11.31 6.64
N ASN A 188 -16.20 -11.07 6.49
CA ASN A 188 -16.76 -10.15 5.49
C ASN A 188 -16.16 -8.74 5.56
N LYS A 189 -15.78 -8.26 6.75
CA LYS A 189 -15.18 -6.94 6.91
C LYS A 189 -13.76 -6.93 6.34
N LYS A 190 -12.95 -7.92 6.71
CA LYS A 190 -11.60 -8.05 6.18
C LYS A 190 -11.61 -8.28 4.66
N GLN A 191 -12.55 -9.09 4.15
CA GLN A 191 -12.76 -9.28 2.71
C GLN A 191 -13.03 -7.95 2.00
N SER A 192 -13.90 -7.11 2.57
CA SER A 192 -14.23 -5.80 1.98
C SER A 192 -13.02 -4.87 1.91
N VAL A 193 -12.21 -4.82 2.98
CA VAL A 193 -10.97 -4.03 3.02
C VAL A 193 -9.97 -4.53 1.97
N LEU A 194 -9.78 -5.84 1.91
CA LEU A 194 -8.85 -6.47 0.99
C LEU A 194 -9.28 -6.32 -0.46
N LEU A 195 -10.58 -6.43 -0.75
CA LEU A 195 -11.14 -6.15 -2.07
C LEU A 195 -10.85 -4.71 -2.49
N GLN A 196 -11.06 -3.75 -1.58
CA GLN A 196 -10.79 -2.34 -1.88
C GLN A 196 -9.28 -2.11 -2.13
N ALA A 197 -8.40 -2.72 -1.34
CA ALA A 197 -6.95 -2.65 -1.55
C ALA A 197 -6.53 -3.24 -2.91
N LEU A 198 -7.13 -4.36 -3.32
CA LEU A 198 -6.91 -4.96 -4.63
C LEU A 198 -7.42 -4.07 -5.76
N ARG A 199 -8.57 -3.41 -5.60
CA ARG A 199 -9.05 -2.41 -6.58
C ARG A 199 -8.03 -1.29 -6.76
N GLU A 200 -7.44 -0.77 -5.68
CA GLU A 200 -6.39 0.25 -5.78
C GLU A 200 -5.13 -0.28 -6.49
N TYR A 201 -4.77 -1.54 -6.26
CA TYR A 201 -3.64 -2.19 -6.95
C TYR A 201 -3.89 -2.34 -8.45
N TYR A 202 -5.06 -2.87 -8.85
CA TYR A 202 -5.34 -3.19 -10.25
C TYR A 202 -5.72 -1.95 -11.09
N ARG A 203 -6.39 -0.95 -10.49
CA ARG A 203 -7.02 0.17 -11.22
C ARG A 203 -6.09 0.85 -12.22
N PRO A 204 -4.87 1.30 -11.86
CA PRO A 204 -4.03 2.04 -12.81
C PRO A 204 -3.70 1.21 -14.03
N LYS A 205 -3.25 -0.05 -13.82
CA LYS A 205 -2.83 -0.91 -14.92
C LYS A 205 -4.00 -1.41 -15.75
N LEU A 206 -5.11 -1.77 -15.10
CA LEU A 206 -6.30 -2.24 -15.81
C LEU A 206 -6.85 -1.13 -16.72
N PHE A 207 -6.94 0.10 -16.23
CA PHE A 207 -7.51 1.20 -17.02
C PHE A 207 -6.61 1.56 -18.19
N GLU A 208 -5.28 1.59 -17.98
CA GLU A 208 -4.30 1.71 -19.06
C GLU A 208 -4.49 0.63 -20.13
N LEU A 209 -4.65 -0.63 -19.74
CA LEU A 209 -4.82 -1.74 -20.66
C LEU A 209 -6.14 -1.67 -21.45
N LEU A 210 -7.22 -1.24 -20.81
CA LEU A 210 -8.52 -1.03 -21.47
C LEU A 210 -8.42 0.09 -22.52
N GLU A 211 -7.75 1.20 -22.18
CA GLU A 211 -7.53 2.33 -23.09
C GLU A 211 -6.67 1.94 -24.29
N ILE A 212 -5.53 1.27 -24.07
CA ILE A 212 -4.63 0.80 -25.16
C ILE A 212 -5.34 -0.22 -26.06
N SER A 213 -6.30 -0.96 -25.52
CA SER A 213 -7.11 -1.92 -26.28
C SER A 213 -8.28 -1.29 -27.02
N GLU A 214 -8.41 0.04 -27.00
CA GLU A 214 -9.49 0.80 -27.64
C GLU A 214 -10.89 0.39 -27.12
N ILE A 215 -10.98 0.01 -25.84
CA ILE A 215 -12.24 -0.34 -25.18
C ILE A 215 -12.82 0.94 -24.58
N GLN A 216 -14.06 1.27 -24.94
CA GLN A 216 -14.75 2.43 -24.37
C GLN A 216 -15.45 2.05 -23.05
N ASP A 217 -15.51 2.99 -22.11
CA ASP A 217 -16.24 2.80 -20.86
C ASP A 217 -17.75 2.98 -21.06
N GLU A 218 -18.38 1.98 -21.64
CA GLU A 218 -19.84 1.92 -21.80
C GLU A 218 -20.48 1.12 -20.66
N ASP A 219 -21.57 1.64 -20.08
CA ASP A 219 -22.30 0.99 -18.99
C ASP A 219 -21.39 0.61 -17.81
N ASN A 220 -20.45 1.49 -17.45
CA ASN A 220 -19.54 1.32 -16.31
C ASN A 220 -18.69 0.03 -16.43
N LEU A 221 -18.28 -0.30 -17.66
CA LEU A 221 -17.48 -1.48 -17.97
C LEU A 221 -16.14 -1.46 -17.21
N TYR A 222 -15.50 -0.30 -17.08
CA TYR A 222 -14.20 -0.17 -16.42
C TYR A 222 -14.27 -0.59 -14.95
N GLU A 223 -15.25 -0.09 -14.20
CA GLU A 223 -15.45 -0.47 -12.81
C GLU A 223 -15.96 -1.92 -12.68
N SER A 224 -16.76 -2.40 -13.63
CA SER A 224 -17.18 -3.81 -13.68
C SER A 224 -15.98 -4.74 -13.83
N ALA A 225 -15.09 -4.45 -14.78
CA ALA A 225 -13.85 -5.18 -15.00
C ALA A 225 -12.96 -5.10 -13.76
N LEU A 226 -12.83 -3.92 -13.14
CA LEU A 226 -12.04 -3.72 -11.92
C LEU A 226 -12.55 -4.58 -10.77
N ASN A 227 -13.86 -4.64 -10.55
CA ASN A 227 -14.45 -5.47 -9.51
C ASN A 227 -14.22 -6.96 -9.77
N ASN A 228 -14.33 -7.40 -11.03
CA ASN A 228 -14.11 -8.79 -11.40
C ASN A 228 -12.63 -9.18 -11.26
N VAL A 229 -11.70 -8.34 -11.73
CA VAL A 229 -10.25 -8.58 -11.58
C VAL A 229 -9.85 -8.57 -10.11
N ALA A 230 -10.34 -7.62 -9.31
CA ALA A 230 -10.07 -7.62 -7.86
C ALA A 230 -10.57 -8.89 -7.16
N LYS A 231 -11.69 -9.46 -7.64
CA LYS A 231 -12.30 -10.65 -7.04
C LYS A 231 -11.68 -11.97 -7.50
N TYR A 232 -11.33 -12.07 -8.78
CA TYR A 232 -10.98 -13.33 -9.46
C TYR A 232 -9.58 -13.34 -10.08
N GLY A 233 -8.85 -12.23 -10.00
CA GLY A 233 -7.57 -12.07 -10.67
C GLY A 233 -7.71 -11.70 -12.14
N TRP A 234 -6.58 -11.48 -12.82
CA TRP A 234 -6.56 -10.93 -14.18
C TRP A 234 -7.31 -11.78 -15.20
N LEU A 235 -6.96 -13.06 -15.31
CA LEU A 235 -7.47 -13.92 -16.37
C LEU A 235 -8.97 -14.21 -16.19
N GLN A 236 -9.37 -14.70 -15.02
CA GLN A 236 -10.76 -15.02 -14.75
C GLN A 236 -11.61 -13.75 -14.64
N GLY A 237 -11.09 -12.68 -14.04
CA GLY A 237 -11.83 -11.43 -13.90
C GLY A 237 -12.15 -10.74 -15.22
N LEU A 238 -11.24 -10.80 -16.20
CA LEU A 238 -11.48 -10.24 -17.53
C LEU A 238 -12.40 -11.10 -18.39
N GLN A 239 -12.41 -12.43 -18.20
CA GLN A 239 -13.37 -13.32 -18.88
C GLN A 239 -14.83 -12.97 -18.55
N GLU A 240 -15.10 -12.54 -17.33
CA GLU A 240 -16.45 -12.14 -16.89
C GLU A 240 -17.01 -10.91 -17.62
N VAL A 241 -16.19 -10.17 -18.37
CA VAL A 241 -16.63 -9.00 -19.17
C VAL A 241 -16.45 -9.19 -20.67
N GLU A 242 -16.03 -10.37 -21.12
CA GLU A 242 -15.71 -10.67 -22.52
C GLU A 242 -16.90 -10.41 -23.45
N GLU A 243 -18.10 -10.84 -23.06
CA GLU A 243 -19.32 -10.69 -23.88
C GLU A 243 -19.73 -9.23 -24.12
N ARG A 244 -19.19 -8.29 -23.33
CA ARG A 244 -19.46 -6.85 -23.44
C ARG A 244 -18.43 -6.12 -24.31
N ILE A 245 -17.42 -6.82 -24.82
CA ILE A 245 -16.29 -6.22 -25.53
C ILE A 245 -16.23 -6.80 -26.96
N ILE A 246 -15.91 -5.94 -27.93
CA ILE A 246 -15.64 -6.40 -29.30
C ILE A 246 -14.46 -7.38 -29.29
N VAL A 247 -14.63 -8.57 -29.88
CA VAL A 247 -13.66 -9.67 -29.88
C VAL A 247 -12.23 -9.23 -30.22
N ARG A 248 -12.05 -8.35 -31.22
CA ARG A 248 -10.72 -7.82 -31.58
C ARG A 248 -10.07 -7.07 -30.42
N HIS A 249 -10.81 -6.20 -29.73
CA HIS A 249 -10.31 -5.38 -28.62
C HIS A 249 -10.02 -6.25 -27.40
N TYR A 250 -10.89 -7.23 -27.13
CA TYR A 250 -10.66 -8.20 -26.06
C TYR A 250 -9.40 -9.05 -26.28
N ASN A 251 -9.14 -9.48 -27.53
CA ASN A 251 -7.91 -10.20 -27.86
C ASN A 251 -6.66 -9.34 -27.64
N THR A 252 -6.71 -8.04 -27.98
CA THR A 252 -5.64 -7.09 -27.66
C THR A 252 -5.43 -6.96 -26.16
N LEU A 253 -6.51 -6.80 -25.39
CA LEU A 253 -6.46 -6.70 -23.93
C LEU A 253 -5.79 -7.94 -23.32
N ARG A 254 -6.24 -9.13 -23.71
CA ARG A 254 -5.74 -10.41 -23.21
C ARG A 254 -4.25 -10.61 -23.49
N ALA A 255 -3.77 -10.17 -24.66
CA ALA A 255 -2.37 -10.28 -25.04
C ALA A 255 -1.43 -9.39 -24.19
N ASN A 256 -1.97 -8.37 -23.52
CA ASN A 256 -1.20 -7.40 -22.72
C ASN A 256 -1.38 -7.58 -21.20
N ILE A 257 -2.08 -8.64 -20.76
CA ILE A 257 -2.21 -8.94 -19.33
C ILE A 257 -0.83 -9.20 -18.73
N PRO A 258 -0.48 -8.57 -17.59
CA PRO A 258 0.78 -8.83 -16.92
C PRO A 258 0.82 -10.27 -16.40
N VAL A 259 1.87 -11.00 -16.75
CA VAL A 259 2.21 -12.29 -16.13
C VAL A 259 3.19 -12.00 -15.02
N PHE A 260 2.77 -12.12 -13.76
CA PHE A 260 3.67 -11.99 -12.63
C PHE A 260 4.28 -13.37 -12.33
N ASP A 261 5.48 -13.60 -12.85
CA ASP A 261 6.30 -14.76 -12.52
C ASP A 261 7.06 -14.55 -11.20
N ASP A 262 7.07 -15.59 -10.36
CA ASP A 262 7.75 -15.66 -9.05
C ASP A 262 9.29 -15.72 -9.14
N THR A 263 9.88 -15.11 -10.17
CA THR A 263 11.33 -15.22 -10.44
C THR A 263 12.19 -14.33 -9.55
N SER A 264 11.59 -13.50 -8.68
CA SER A 264 12.33 -12.61 -7.77
C SER A 264 13.01 -13.30 -6.57
N GLY A 265 12.92 -14.63 -6.46
CA GLY A 265 13.67 -15.44 -5.48
C GLY A 265 15.07 -15.89 -5.94
N LYS A 266 15.55 -15.45 -7.11
CA LYS A 266 16.90 -15.77 -7.61
C LYS A 266 17.72 -14.51 -7.87
N SER A 267 18.24 -13.89 -6.82
CA SER A 267 19.38 -12.98 -6.89
C SER A 267 20.26 -13.14 -5.66
#